data_AF-A0A358QR93-F1
#
_entry.id   AF-A0A358QR93-F1
#
_cell.length_a   1.000
_cell.length_b   1.000
_cell.length_c   1.000
_cell.angle_alpha   90.00
_cell.angle_beta   90.00
_cell.angle_gamma   90.00
#
_symmetry.space_group_name_H-M   'P 1'
#
loop_
_entity.id
_entity.type
_entity.pdbx_description
1 polymer ?
#
loop_
_entity_poly.entity_id
_entity_poly.type
_entity_poly.pdbx_seq_one_letter_code
_entity_poly.pdbx_strand_id
1 'polypeptide(L)'
;MFVNSIQLWEILREEEHLVTIPLSMEVTDSIVSPFSDRLVLFLVTITTSKGIYLSAYSMSVCERKDLGAQYSLAITEIMNYPIEGLKILINRGWLEQPPQGVDRKALYKS
;
A
#
# COMPACT_ATOMS: atom_id res chain seq x y z
N MET A 1 -9.52 2.61 11.76
CA MET A 1 -8.43 2.93 10.83
C MET A 1 -7.26 3.67 11.49
N PHE A 2 -7.36 4.17 12.73
CA PHE A 2 -6.31 4.99 13.34
C PHE A 2 -5.75 4.49 14.68
N VAL A 3 -6.32 3.45 15.30
CA VAL A 3 -5.98 3.14 16.71
C VAL A 3 -4.58 2.54 16.86
N ASN A 4 -4.15 1.64 15.96
CA ASN A 4 -2.85 0.99 16.07
C ASN A 4 -1.71 1.83 15.47
N SER A 5 -1.98 2.64 14.44
CA SER A 5 -1.02 3.63 13.94
C SER A 5 -0.64 4.67 14.99
N ILE A 6 -1.53 4.96 15.95
CA ILE A 6 -1.24 5.86 17.07
C ILE A 6 -0.17 5.25 18.00
N GLN A 7 -0.22 3.94 18.28
CA GLN A 7 0.76 3.28 19.16
C GLN A 7 2.16 3.24 18.57
N LEU A 8 2.32 2.91 17.28
CA LEU A 8 3.62 2.99 16.62
C LEU A 8 4.19 4.42 16.68
N TRP A 9 3.33 5.41 16.52
CA TRP A 9 3.73 6.81 16.55
C TRP A 9 4.08 7.30 17.97
N GLU A 10 3.38 6.82 19.00
CA GLU A 10 3.72 7.08 20.41
C GLU A 10 5.12 6.53 20.73
N ILE A 11 5.42 5.30 20.33
CA ILE A 11 6.75 4.69 20.53
C ILE A 11 7.84 5.55 19.85
N LEU A 12 7.62 5.99 18.60
CA LEU A 12 8.60 6.81 17.89
C LEU A 12 8.80 8.19 18.53
N ARG A 13 7.75 8.76 19.11
CA ARG A 13 7.81 10.04 19.82
C ARG A 13 8.60 9.92 21.14
N GLU A 14 8.37 8.85 21.90
CA GLU A 14 9.07 8.61 23.17
C GLU A 14 10.58 8.46 22.98
N GLU A 15 11.02 7.89 21.86
CA GLU A 15 12.42 7.64 21.53
C GLU A 15 13.13 8.86 20.87
N GLU A 16 12.51 10.04 20.91
CA GLU A 16 12.99 11.30 20.29
C GLU A 16 13.38 11.17 18.80
N HIS A 17 12.92 10.13 18.11
CA HIS A 17 13.18 9.97 16.70
C HIS A 17 12.24 10.90 15.95
N LEU A 18 12.78 11.98 15.37
CA LEU A 18 11.99 12.96 14.63
C LEU A 18 11.22 12.26 13.50
N VAL A 19 9.91 12.12 13.71
CA VAL A 19 8.97 11.70 12.69
C VAL A 19 9.00 12.80 11.63
N THR A 20 9.08 12.39 10.35
CA THR A 20 9.06 13.29 9.20
C THR A 20 7.99 14.36 9.37
N ILE A 21 8.35 15.63 9.17
CA ILE A 21 7.41 16.75 9.23
C ILE A 21 6.32 16.49 8.18
N PRO A 22 5.04 16.34 8.57
CA PRO A 22 3.98 16.13 7.60
C PRO A 22 3.93 17.33 6.66
N LEU A 23 3.83 17.07 5.36
CA LEU A 23 3.59 18.12 4.38
C LEU A 23 2.26 18.82 4.74
N SER A 24 2.30 20.14 4.85
CA SER A 24 1.07 20.93 5.02
C SER A 24 0.23 20.79 3.75
N MET A 25 -0.92 20.13 3.86
CA MET A 25 -1.92 20.15 2.79
C MET A 25 -2.75 21.42 2.90
N GLU A 26 -2.81 22.18 1.80
CA GLU A 26 -3.78 23.26 1.64
C GLU A 26 -5.08 22.69 1.07
N VAL A 27 -6.21 23.06 1.68
CA VAL A 27 -7.53 22.71 1.16
C VAL A 27 -7.86 23.67 0.03
N THR A 28 -8.22 23.13 -1.14
CA THR A 28 -8.69 23.93 -2.27
C THR A 28 -10.21 23.83 -2.38
N ASP A 29 -10.87 24.90 -2.83
CA ASP A 29 -12.32 24.94 -3.03
C ASP A 29 -12.80 24.20 -4.30
N SER A 30 -11.90 23.51 -5.01
CA SER A 30 -12.23 22.81 -6.25
C SER A 30 -13.00 21.52 -5.98
N ILE A 31 -14.15 21.37 -6.64
CA ILE A 31 -14.91 20.10 -6.67
C ILE A 31 -14.47 19.18 -7.83
N VAL A 32 -13.59 19.65 -8.70
CA VAL A 32 -13.11 18.90 -9.87
C VAL A 32 -11.73 18.32 -9.55
N SER A 33 -11.60 17.00 -9.67
CA SER A 33 -10.31 16.32 -9.52
C SER A 33 -9.35 16.79 -10.63
N PRO A 34 -8.13 17.24 -10.29
CA PRO A 34 -7.13 17.64 -11.28
C PRO A 34 -6.51 16.46 -12.04
N PHE A 35 -6.69 15.22 -11.53
CA PHE A 35 -6.17 14.00 -12.13
C PHE A 35 -7.27 13.00 -12.46
N SER A 36 -7.01 12.14 -13.44
CA SER A 36 -7.96 11.09 -13.84
C SER A 36 -8.08 10.02 -12.76
N ASP A 37 -9.29 9.47 -12.61
CA ASP A 37 -9.57 8.33 -11.74
C ASP A 37 -8.63 7.15 -11.99
N ARG A 38 -8.22 6.94 -13.26
CA ARG A 38 -7.28 5.89 -13.64
C ARG A 38 -5.92 6.09 -12.98
N LEU A 39 -5.38 7.31 -13.04
CA LEU A 39 -4.09 7.63 -12.44
C LEU A 39 -4.17 7.57 -10.90
N VAL A 40 -5.22 8.14 -10.32
CA VAL A 40 -5.41 8.16 -8.86
C VAL A 40 -5.51 6.73 -8.32
N LEU A 41 -6.36 5.90 -8.91
CA LEU A 41 -6.55 4.52 -8.47
C LEU A 41 -5.27 3.69 -8.65
N PHE A 42 -4.54 3.88 -9.75
CA PHE A 42 -3.24 3.25 -9.97
C PHE A 42 -2.26 3.65 -8.85
N LEU A 43 -2.12 4.95 -8.57
CA LEU A 43 -1.23 5.46 -7.52
C LEU A 43 -1.59 4.93 -6.13
N VAL A 44 -2.87 4.92 -5.77
CA VAL A 44 -3.35 4.36 -4.48
C VAL A 44 -3.01 2.87 -4.39
N THR A 45 -3.25 2.10 -5.45
CA THR A 45 -2.99 0.65 -5.49
C THR A 45 -1.50 0.33 -5.35
N ILE A 46 -0.63 1.05 -6.07
CA ILE A 46 0.82 0.80 -5.97
C ILE A 46 1.38 1.30 -4.63
N THR A 47 0.89 2.43 -4.11
CA THR A 47 1.41 3.04 -2.88
C THR A 47 1.06 2.17 -1.68
N THR A 48 -0.16 1.62 -1.65
CA THR A 48 -0.55 0.65 -0.61
C THR A 48 0.28 -0.63 -0.68
N SER A 49 0.54 -1.16 -1.88
CA SER A 49 1.44 -2.31 -2.07
C SER A 49 2.86 -2.04 -1.57
N LYS A 50 3.39 -0.84 -1.86
CA LYS A 50 4.71 -0.40 -1.39
C LYS A 50 4.73 -0.17 0.11
N GLY A 51 3.66 0.35 0.69
CA GLY A 51 3.51 0.49 2.15
C GLY A 51 3.62 -0.84 2.88
N ILE A 52 2.99 -1.90 2.34
CA ILE A 52 3.14 -3.27 2.86
C ILE A 52 4.59 -3.75 2.74
N TYR A 53 5.20 -3.60 1.55
CA TYR A 53 6.58 -4.02 1.31
C TYR A 53 7.57 -3.35 2.27
N LEU A 54 7.48 -2.03 2.44
CA LEU A 54 8.36 -1.28 3.32
C LEU A 54 8.14 -1.66 4.78
N SER A 55 6.88 -1.84 5.21
CA SER A 55 6.57 -2.28 6.58
C SER A 55 7.11 -3.69 6.86
N ALA A 56 6.99 -4.61 5.90
CA ALA A 56 7.52 -5.97 6.02
C ALA A 56 9.06 -5.98 6.05
N TYR A 57 9.69 -5.12 5.24
CA TYR A 57 11.14 -4.94 5.26
C TYR A 57 11.60 -4.40 6.63
N SER A 58 10.96 -3.34 7.14
CA SER A 58 11.23 -2.79 8.48
C SER A 58 11.04 -3.82 9.57
N MET A 59 9.99 -4.64 9.50
CA MET A 59 9.78 -5.76 10.43
C MET A 59 10.91 -6.78 10.38
N SER A 60 11.43 -7.10 9.18
CA SER A 60 12.48 -8.10 9.00
C SER A 60 13.83 -7.70 9.59
N VAL A 61 14.13 -6.40 9.61
CA VAL A 61 15.38 -5.85 10.16
C VAL A 61 15.25 -5.40 11.61
N CYS A 62 14.02 -5.41 12.16
CA CYS A 62 13.76 -4.97 13.52
C CYS A 62 14.00 -6.10 14.52
N GLU A 63 14.95 -5.91 15.43
CA GLU A 63 15.21 -6.86 16.53
C GLU A 63 14.28 -6.65 17.73
N ARG A 64 13.59 -5.50 17.77
CA ARG A 64 12.66 -5.09 18.82
C ARG A 64 11.28 -5.74 18.61
N LYS A 65 10.86 -6.57 19.57
CA LYS A 65 9.62 -7.38 19.48
C LYS A 65 8.35 -6.54 19.48
N ASP A 66 8.33 -5.46 20.25
CA ASP A 66 7.25 -4.47 20.31
C ASP A 66 7.01 -3.83 18.94
N LEU A 67 8.08 -3.35 18.30
CA LEU A 67 8.02 -2.77 16.96
C LEU A 67 7.64 -3.80 15.89
N GLY A 68 8.21 -5.00 15.95
CA GLY A 68 7.87 -6.09 15.04
C GLY A 68 6.37 -6.44 15.09
N ALA A 69 5.77 -6.46 16.28
CA ALA A 69 4.33 -6.67 16.45
C ALA A 69 3.50 -5.54 15.84
N GLN A 70 3.91 -4.28 16.05
CA GLN A 70 3.23 -3.10 15.48
C GLN A 70 3.26 -3.10 13.94
N TYR A 71 4.41 -3.42 13.33
CA TYR A 71 4.50 -3.56 11.87
C TYR A 71 3.61 -4.69 11.33
N SER A 72 3.56 -5.83 12.02
CA SER A 72 2.68 -6.94 11.62
C SER A 72 1.21 -6.54 11.63
N LEU A 73 0.76 -5.80 12.65
CA LEU A 73 -0.62 -5.29 12.72
C LEU A 73 -0.90 -4.30 11.59
N ALA A 74 0.01 -3.35 11.37
CA ALA A 74 -0.13 -2.36 10.30
C ALA A 74 -0.24 -3.02 8.91
N ILE A 75 0.57 -4.05 8.63
CA ILE A 75 0.49 -4.82 7.39
C ILE A 75 -0.88 -5.47 7.24
N THR A 76 -1.40 -6.13 8.29
CA THR A 76 -2.71 -6.79 8.27
C THR A 76 -3.85 -5.79 8.02
N GLU A 77 -3.78 -4.59 8.60
CA GLU A 77 -4.81 -3.56 8.40
C GLU A 77 -4.92 -3.08 6.95
N ILE A 78 -3.79 -2.98 6.24
CA ILE A 78 -3.74 -2.45 4.88
C ILE A 78 -3.71 -3.53 3.78
N MET A 79 -3.65 -4.81 4.14
CA MET A 79 -3.41 -5.93 3.22
C MET A 79 -4.47 -6.06 2.12
N ASN A 80 -5.71 -5.66 2.39
CA ASN A 80 -6.83 -5.81 1.44
C ASN A 80 -6.85 -4.73 0.36
N TYR A 81 -6.35 -3.52 0.63
CA TYR A 81 -6.49 -2.38 -0.29
C TYR A 81 -5.85 -2.60 -1.68
N PRO A 82 -4.64 -3.17 -1.80
CA PRO A 82 -4.03 -3.38 -3.10
C PRO A 82 -4.83 -4.34 -3.99
N ILE A 83 -5.40 -5.40 -3.39
CA ILE A 83 -6.17 -6.41 -4.12
C ILE A 83 -7.46 -5.78 -4.63
N GLU A 84 -8.16 -5.00 -3.81
CA GLU A 84 -9.37 -4.30 -4.23
C GLU A 84 -9.09 -3.24 -5.31
N GLY A 85 -8.01 -2.47 -5.15
CA GLY A 85 -7.56 -1.53 -6.18
C GLY A 85 -7.25 -2.22 -7.51
N LEU A 86 -6.54 -3.35 -7.47
CA LEU A 86 -6.22 -4.15 -8.64
C LEU A 86 -7.48 -4.72 -9.33
N LYS A 87 -8.46 -5.21 -8.56
CA LYS A 87 -9.75 -5.69 -9.11
C LYS A 87 -10.46 -4.58 -9.88
N ILE A 88 -10.52 -3.37 -9.32
CA ILE A 88 -11.17 -2.22 -10.00
C ILE A 88 -10.40 -1.86 -11.28
N LEU A 89 -9.06 -1.83 -11.24
CA LEU A 89 -8.22 -1.55 -12.41
C LEU A 89 -8.44 -2.58 -13.53
N ILE A 90 -8.52 -3.88 -13.20
CA ILE A 90 -8.80 -4.94 -14.16
C ILE A 90 -10.21 -4.81 -14.73
N ASN A 91 -11.22 -4.64 -13.88
CA ASN A 91 -12.62 -4.54 -14.30
C ASN A 91 -12.88 -3.33 -15.22
N ARG A 92 -12.12 -2.25 -15.07
CA ARG A 92 -12.20 -1.06 -15.92
C ARG A 92 -11.30 -1.13 -17.16
N GLY A 93 -10.55 -2.22 -17.36
CA GLY A 93 -9.59 -2.36 -18.47
C GLY A 93 -8.43 -1.36 -18.37
N TRP A 94 -8.10 -0.91 -17.17
CA TRP A 94 -7.07 0.11 -16.91
C TRP A 94 -5.69 -0.48 -16.67
N LEU A 95 -5.61 -1.80 -16.49
CA LEU A 95 -4.38 -2.56 -16.36
C LEU A 95 -4.19 -3.48 -17.57
N GLU A 96 -2.98 -3.50 -18.12
CA GLU A 96 -2.62 -4.45 -19.16
C GLU A 96 -2.39 -5.84 -18.57
N GLN A 97 -2.75 -6.87 -19.32
CA GLN A 97 -2.38 -8.22 -18.97
C GLN A 97 -0.90 -8.42 -19.28
N PRO A 98 -0.06 -8.83 -18.31
CA PRO A 98 1.33 -9.12 -18.60
C PRO A 98 1.44 -10.32 -19.55
N PRO A 99 2.51 -10.40 -20.37
CA PRO A 99 2.77 -11.55 -21.22
C PRO A 99 2.67 -12.85 -20.42
N GLN A 100 1.77 -13.74 -20.84
CA GLN A 100 1.61 -15.03 -20.20
C GLN A 100 2.67 -16.00 -20.73
N GLY A 101 3.16 -16.88 -19.85
CA GLY A 101 3.97 -18.01 -20.28
C GLY A 101 3.19 -18.91 -21.24
N VAL A 102 3.91 -19.66 -22.07
CA VAL A 102 3.30 -20.63 -22.99
C VAL A 102 2.48 -21.67 -22.22
N ASP A 103 1.19 -21.82 -22.57
CA ASP A 103 0.34 -22.87 -22.00
C ASP A 103 0.73 -24.24 -22.56
N ARG A 104 1.59 -24.94 -21.82
CA ARG A 104 2.04 -26.29 -22.18
C ARG A 104 0.88 -27.28 -22.31
N LYS A 105 -0.24 -27.11 -21.59
CA LYS A 105 -1.39 -28.02 -21.68
C LYS A 105 -2.18 -27.82 -22.97
N ALA A 106 -2.26 -26.59 -23.48
CA ALA A 106 -2.82 -26.32 -24.80
C ALA A 106 -1.96 -26.95 -25.92
N LEU A 107 -0.64 -27.01 -25.74
CA LEU A 107 0.29 -27.62 -26.70
C LEU A 107 0.24 -29.16 -26.76
N TYR A 108 -0.18 -29.84 -25.70
CA TYR A 108 -0.33 -31.31 -25.71
C TYR A 108 -1.65 -31.78 -26.36
N LYS A 109 -2.58 -30.86 -26.64
CA LYS A 109 -3.88 -31.16 -27.28
C LYS A 109 -3.92 -30.88 -28.79
N SER A 110 -2.78 -30.49 -29.39
CA SER A 110 -2.63 -30.28 -30.84
C SER A 110 -2.07 -31.51 -31.53
#